data_AF-A0A916G3P4-F1
#
_entry.id   AF-A0A916G3P4-F1
#
_cell.length_a   1.000
_cell.length_b   1.000
_cell.length_c   1.000
_cell.angle_alpha   90.00
_cell.angle_beta   90.00
_cell.angle_gamma   90.00
#
_symmetry.space_group_name_H-M   'P 1'
#
loop_
_entity.id
_entity.type
_entity.pdbx_description
1 polymer ?
#
loop_
_entity_poly.entity_id
_entity_poly.type
_entity_poly.pdbx_seq_one_letter_code
_entity_poly.pdbx_strand_id
1 'polypeptide(L)'
;MQKSLIQTRVWKNMPPVVWVVLLMLVFFGIAAPGFFTVRNIISIVLQGSVLLMVAVAATFVLLSEGIDLSLGSLLTLSGVMAALSLQAGASFIVAIAIGILTGV
;
A
#
# COMPACT_ATOMS: atom_id res chain seq x y z
N MET A 1 -1.73 33.93 23.96
CA MET A 1 -0.70 33.90 22.88
C MET A 1 -0.01 32.55 22.68
N GLN A 2 0.18 31.69 23.70
CA GLN A 2 1.00 30.47 23.57
C GLN A 2 0.37 29.31 22.76
N LYS A 3 -0.97 29.25 22.64
CA LYS A 3 -1.67 28.17 21.91
C LYS A 3 -1.45 28.19 20.39
N SER A 4 -1.27 29.36 19.75
CA SER A 4 -1.09 29.43 18.29
C SER A 4 0.29 28.93 17.82
N LEU A 5 1.32 29.04 18.68
CA LEU A 5 2.67 28.56 18.40
C LEU A 5 2.78 27.03 18.50
N ILE A 6 2.02 26.41 19.41
CA ILE A 6 1.96 24.94 19.54
C ILE A 6 1.20 24.35 18.35
N GLN A 7 0.08 24.97 17.97
CA GLN A 7 -0.75 24.50 16.86
C GLN A 7 0.03 24.52 15.54
N THR A 8 0.71 25.63 15.22
CA THR A 8 1.52 25.73 13.99
C THR A 8 2.71 24.75 13.94
N ARG A 9 3.24 24.33 15.09
CA ARG A 9 4.31 23.32 15.17
C ARG A 9 3.80 21.91 14.87
N VAL A 10 2.59 21.57 15.30
CA VAL A 10 1.96 20.27 15.02
C VAL A 10 1.68 20.12 13.53
N TRP A 11 1.09 21.12 12.89
CA TRP A 11 0.77 21.08 11.46
C TRP A 11 2.01 21.04 10.55
N LYS A 12 3.12 21.68 10.96
CA LYS A 12 4.38 21.65 10.20
C LYS A 12 5.15 20.34 10.30
N ASN A 13 4.98 19.59 11.40
CA ASN A 13 5.73 18.36 11.65
C ASN A 13 4.92 17.08 11.34
N MET A 14 3.74 17.22 10.72
CA MET A 14 2.95 16.06 10.34
C MET A 14 3.63 15.30 9.20
N PRO A 15 3.74 13.95 9.29
CA PRO A 15 4.28 13.16 8.21
C PRO A 15 3.53 13.42 6.89
N PRO A 16 4.21 13.44 5.73
CA PRO A 16 3.58 13.73 4.44
C PRO A 16 2.36 12.86 4.13
N VAL A 17 2.32 11.62 4.62
CA VAL A 17 1.20 10.69 4.44
C VAL A 17 -0.13 11.24 4.96
N VAL A 18 -0.12 12.05 6.03
CA VAL A 18 -1.34 12.65 6.59
C VAL A 18 -1.99 13.61 5.58
N TRP A 19 -1.17 14.40 4.90
CA TRP A 19 -1.63 15.32 3.86
C TRP A 19 -2.15 14.59 2.63
N VAL A 20 -1.49 13.50 2.24
CA VAL A 20 -1.93 12.66 1.12
C VAL A 20 -3.28 12.02 1.43
N VAL A 21 -3.47 11.47 2.63
CA VAL A 21 -4.75 10.88 3.04
C VAL A 21 -5.87 11.91 3.05
N LEU A 22 -5.62 13.11 3.61
CA LEU A 22 -6.59 14.21 3.58
C LEU A 22 -7.00 14.59 2.15
N LEU A 23 -6.02 14.71 1.24
CA LEU A 23 -6.27 15.00 -0.16
C LEU A 23 -7.12 13.91 -0.82
N MET A 24 -6.79 12.63 -0.58
CA MET A 24 -7.57 11.50 -1.12
C MET A 24 -9.01 11.50 -0.58
N LEU A 25 -9.22 11.78 0.71
CA LEU A 25 -10.57 11.84 1.29
C LEU A 25 -11.43 12.92 0.63
N VAL A 26 -10.86 14.11 0.39
CA VAL A 26 -11.57 15.20 -0.30
C VAL A 26 -11.84 14.84 -1.75
N PHE A 27 -10.82 14.35 -2.47
CA PHE A 27 -10.93 14.01 -3.88
C PHE A 27 -11.99 12.92 -4.12
N PHE A 28 -11.87 11.77 -3.45
CA PHE A 28 -12.82 10.66 -3.63
C PHE A 28 -14.19 10.96 -3.02
N GLY A 29 -14.25 11.79 -1.97
CA GLY A 29 -15.50 12.26 -1.40
C GLY A 29 -16.36 13.02 -2.41
N ILE A 30 -15.75 13.72 -3.37
CA ILE A 30 -16.45 14.45 -4.44
C ILE A 30 -16.56 13.61 -5.71
N ALA A 31 -15.49 12.92 -6.10
CA ALA A 31 -15.40 12.21 -7.38
C ALA A 31 -16.18 10.89 -7.42
N ALA A 32 -16.42 10.23 -6.27
CA ALA A 32 -17.07 8.93 -6.19
C ALA A 32 -18.37 9.00 -5.37
N PRO A 33 -19.54 8.98 -6.02
CA PRO A 33 -20.83 8.87 -5.33
C PRO A 33 -20.87 7.60 -4.49
N GLY A 34 -21.01 7.75 -3.18
CA GLY A 34 -21.04 6.63 -2.23
C GLY A 34 -19.72 6.34 -1.52
N PHE A 35 -18.66 7.13 -1.74
CA PHE A 35 -17.38 6.98 -1.03
C PHE A 35 -17.53 6.98 0.49
N PHE A 36 -18.36 7.87 1.04
CA PHE A 36 -18.63 7.96 2.48
C PHE A 36 -19.76 7.03 2.97
N THR A 37 -20.20 6.07 2.16
CA THR A 37 -21.16 5.07 2.65
C THR A 37 -20.51 4.17 3.69
N VAL A 38 -21.29 3.77 4.69
CA VAL A 38 -20.84 2.83 5.74
C VAL A 38 -20.27 1.55 5.13
N ARG A 39 -20.91 1.05 4.06
CA ARG A 39 -20.43 -0.12 3.34
C ARG A 39 -19.02 0.11 2.76
N ASN A 40 -18.79 1.22 2.07
CA ASN A 40 -17.49 1.50 1.47
C ASN A 40 -16.41 1.75 2.54
N ILE A 41 -16.74 2.44 3.62
CA ILE A 41 -15.82 2.66 4.75
C ILE A 41 -15.43 1.31 5.38
N ILE A 42 -16.40 0.43 5.63
CA ILE A 42 -16.12 -0.93 6.14
C ILE A 42 -15.25 -1.70 5.14
N SER A 43 -15.53 -1.64 3.85
CA SER A 43 -14.72 -2.31 2.82
C SER A 43 -13.28 -1.80 2.76
N ILE A 44 -13.05 -0.50 2.95
CA ILE A 44 -11.70 0.08 2.99
C ILE A 44 -10.96 -0.39 4.25
N VAL A 45 -11.61 -0.34 5.41
CA VAL A 45 -11.01 -0.76 6.68
C VAL A 45 -10.69 -2.26 6.68
N LEU A 46 -11.61 -3.11 6.17
CA LEU A 46 -11.38 -4.56 6.11
C LEU A 46 -10.25 -4.92 5.14
N GLN A 47 -10.18 -4.30 3.96
CA GLN A 47 -9.05 -4.52 3.04
C GLN A 47 -7.73 -4.09 3.65
N GLY A 48 -7.70 -2.92 4.32
CA GLY A 48 -6.52 -2.45 5.04
C GLY A 48 -6.11 -3.38 6.19
N SER A 49 -7.09 -3.97 6.89
CA SER A 49 -6.84 -4.86 8.03
C SER A 49 -6.08 -6.14 7.63
N VAL A 50 -6.45 -6.74 6.49
CA VAL A 50 -5.75 -7.93 5.98
C VAL A 50 -4.29 -7.59 5.65
N LEU A 51 -4.06 -6.48 4.95
CA LEU A 51 -2.71 -6.03 4.60
C LEU A 51 -1.89 -5.70 5.86
N LEU A 52 -2.51 -5.05 6.84
CA LEU A 52 -1.86 -4.68 8.10
C LEU A 52 -1.46 -5.93 8.91
N MET A 53 -2.33 -6.95 8.96
CA MET A 53 -2.03 -8.22 9.63
C MET A 53 -0.80 -8.90 9.02
N VAL A 54 -0.72 -8.96 7.69
CA VAL A 54 0.44 -9.51 6.97
C VAL A 54 1.68 -8.66 7.20
N ALA A 55 1.57 -7.33 7.11
CA ALA A 55 2.69 -6.41 7.31
C ALA A 55 3.28 -6.51 8.73
N VAL A 56 2.43 -6.63 9.76
CA VAL A 56 2.86 -6.84 11.14
C VAL A 56 3.59 -8.17 11.28
N ALA A 57 3.04 -9.26 10.73
CA ALA A 57 3.71 -10.57 10.73
C ALA A 57 5.07 -10.52 10.02
N ALA A 58 5.14 -9.89 8.85
CA ALA A 58 6.38 -9.69 8.10
C ALA A 58 7.40 -8.86 8.89
N THR A 59 6.97 -7.86 9.66
CA THR A 59 7.87 -7.06 10.51
C THR A 59 8.53 -7.90 11.60
N PHE A 60 7.77 -8.77 12.29
CA PHE A 60 8.36 -9.68 13.29
C PHE A 60 9.33 -10.68 12.68
N VAL A 61 9.01 -11.17 11.48
CA VAL A 61 9.86 -12.07 10.72
C VAL A 61 11.18 -11.41 10.31
N LEU A 62 11.14 -10.16 9.83
CA LEU A 62 12.33 -9.37 9.52
C LEU A 62 13.22 -9.15 10.75
N LEU A 63 12.60 -8.91 11.92
CA LEU A 63 13.33 -8.74 13.18
C LEU A 63 13.92 -10.04 13.73
N SER A 64 13.40 -11.20 13.31
CA SER A 64 13.83 -12.52 13.78
C SER A 64 15.08 -13.05 13.05
N GLU A 65 15.76 -12.22 12.24
CA GLU A 65 16.98 -12.51 11.46
C GLU A 65 16.91 -13.72 10.49
N GLY A 66 15.78 -14.41 10.40
CA GLY A 66 15.62 -15.63 9.61
C GLY A 66 15.22 -15.41 8.16
N ILE A 67 14.77 -14.22 7.78
CA ILE A 67 14.37 -13.88 6.40
C ILE A 67 15.00 -12.54 6.03
N ASP A 68 15.84 -12.56 5.00
CA ASP A 68 16.46 -11.39 4.43
C ASP A 68 15.39 -10.45 3.81
N LEU A 69 15.65 -9.15 3.82
CA LEU A 69 14.83 -8.12 3.18
C LEU A 69 14.68 -8.36 1.66
N SER A 70 15.44 -9.31 1.10
CA SER A 70 15.32 -9.81 -0.27
C SER A 70 13.92 -10.30 -0.67
N LEU A 71 13.03 -10.60 0.28
CA LEU A 71 11.62 -10.88 -0.04
C LEU A 71 10.94 -9.69 -0.73
N GLY A 72 11.33 -8.45 -0.39
CA GLY A 72 10.85 -7.25 -1.07
C GLY A 72 11.36 -7.10 -2.50
N SER A 73 12.63 -7.43 -2.76
CA SER A 73 13.19 -7.39 -4.12
C SER A 73 12.64 -8.52 -4.99
N LEU A 74 12.39 -9.70 -4.42
CA LEU A 74 11.80 -10.85 -5.10
C LEU A 74 10.35 -10.58 -5.55
N LEU A 75 9.53 -10.00 -4.67
CA LEU A 75 8.17 -9.56 -5.01
C LEU A 75 8.17 -8.51 -6.12
N THR A 76 9.12 -7.56 -6.07
CA THR A 76 9.26 -6.51 -7.09
C THR A 76 9.68 -7.11 -8.44
N LEU A 77 10.68 -8.01 -8.45
CA LEU A 77 11.14 -8.67 -9.67
C LEU A 77 10.03 -9.52 -10.30
N SER A 78 9.33 -10.33 -9.49
CA SER A 78 8.19 -11.13 -9.92
C SER A 78 7.11 -10.27 -10.60
N GLY A 79 6.69 -9.18 -9.94
CA GLY A 79 5.66 -8.28 -10.46
C GLY A 79 6.09 -7.54 -11.74
N VAL A 80 7.33 -7.04 -11.78
CA VAL A 80 7.88 -6.34 -12.95
C VAL A 80 7.97 -7.30 -14.14
N MET A 81 8.45 -8.52 -13.94
CA MET A 81 8.56 -9.52 -15.03
C MET A 81 7.18 -9.93 -15.55
N ALA A 82 6.19 -10.12 -14.68
CA ALA A 82 4.82 -10.38 -15.10
C ALA A 82 4.23 -9.21 -15.90
N ALA A 83 4.43 -7.97 -15.43
CA ALA A 83 3.94 -6.77 -16.11
C ALA A 83 4.62 -6.55 -17.47
N LEU A 84 5.94 -6.72 -17.57
CA LEU A 84 6.67 -6.63 -18.82
C LEU A 84 6.25 -7.72 -19.80
N SER A 85 5.94 -8.92 -19.31
CA SER A 85 5.43 -10.02 -20.15
C SER A 85 4.06 -9.68 -20.76
N LEU A 86 3.15 -9.13 -19.95
CA LEU A 86 1.86 -8.63 -20.46
C LEU A 86 2.05 -7.51 -21.47
N GLN A 87 2.97 -6.58 -21.20
CA GLN A 87 3.27 -5.47 -22.12
C GLN A 87 3.88 -5.96 -23.44
N ALA A 88 4.64 -7.05 -23.42
CA ALA A 88 5.18 -7.71 -24.61
C ALA A 88 4.14 -8.56 -25.37
N GLY A 89 2.87 -8.59 -24.93
CA GLY A 89 1.78 -9.31 -25.59
C GLY A 89 1.62 -10.76 -25.14
N ALA A 90 2.29 -11.19 -24.07
CA ALA A 90 2.06 -12.52 -23.50
C ALA A 90 0.63 -12.63 -22.94
N SER A 91 0.05 -13.85 -23.02
CA SER A 91 -1.25 -14.10 -22.43
C SER A 91 -1.18 -14.03 -20.90
N PHE A 92 -2.32 -13.77 -20.26
CA PHE A 92 -2.42 -13.63 -18.81
C PHE A 92 -1.83 -14.82 -18.04
N ILE A 93 -2.08 -16.05 -18.52
CA ILE A 93 -1.57 -17.28 -17.92
C ILE A 93 -0.04 -17.36 -18.02
N VAL A 94 0.52 -16.94 -19.17
CA VAL A 94 1.98 -16.93 -19.38
C VAL A 94 2.64 -15.88 -18.50
N ALA A 95 2.03 -14.70 -18.34
CA ALA A 95 2.55 -13.67 -17.44
C ALA A 95 2.57 -14.11 -15.97
N ILE A 96 1.53 -14.83 -15.51
CA ILE A 96 1.51 -15.44 -14.17
C ILE A 96 2.64 -16.46 -14.05
N ALA A 97 2.80 -17.35 -15.03
CA ALA A 97 3.85 -18.36 -15.00
C ALA A 97 5.25 -17.72 -14.92
N ILE A 98 5.50 -16.66 -15.69
CA ILE A 98 6.76 -15.91 -15.65
C ILE A 98 6.96 -15.27 -14.28
N GLY A 99 5.94 -14.60 -13.73
CA GLY A 99 6.03 -14.00 -12.40
C GLY A 99 6.32 -15.01 -11.30
N ILE A 100 5.75 -16.21 -11.36
CA ILE A 100 6.06 -17.31 -10.43
C ILE A 100 7.51 -17.74 -10.61
N LEU A 101 7.96 -18.01 -11.83
CA LEU A 101 9.32 -18.49 -12.11
C LEU A 101 10.42 -17.49 -11.72
N THR A 102 10.15 -16.20 -11.81
CA THR A 102 11.10 -15.15 -11.43
C THR A 102 10.99 -14.73 -9.95
N GLY A 103 9.98 -15.25 -9.24
CA GLY A 103 9.71 -14.96 -7.83
C GLY A 103 10.07 -16.08 -6.86
N VAL A 104 10.89 -17.05 -7.29
CA VAL A 104 11.41 -18.16 -6.47
C VAL A 104 12.88 -17.96 -6.14
#